data_AF-A0A351SG92-F1
#
_entry.id   AF-A0A351SG92-F1
#
_cell.length_a   1.000
_cell.length_b   1.000
_cell.length_c   1.000
_cell.angle_alpha   90.00
_cell.angle_beta   90.00
_cell.angle_gamma   90.00
#
_symmetry.space_group_name_H-M   'P 1'
#
loop_
_entity.id
_entity.type
_entity.pdbx_description
1 polymer ?
#
loop_
_entity_poly.entity_id
_entity_poly.type
_entity_poly.pdbx_seq_one_letter_code
_entity_poly.pdbx_strand_id
1 'polypeptide(L)'
;MLGLLPSLCWAANNTWQYTIGQMVEKQQVTVCQSRGIVETIADTFQSQGPRAGYALLSQTPECRIQVLSFTPNRIAEKFSVQTKSSAYTIHFIEITAADDTIHFLFTTRAVAAR
;
A
#
# COMPACT_ATOMS: atom_id res chain seq x y z
N MET A 1 -21.85 -33.88 19.73
CA MET A 1 -20.49 -33.59 20.20
C MET A 1 -20.09 -32.27 19.54
N LEU A 2 -20.25 -31.17 20.28
CA LEU A 2 -20.05 -29.80 19.82
C LEU A 2 -18.63 -29.35 20.12
N GLY A 3 -18.00 -28.71 19.13
CA GLY A 3 -17.12 -27.56 19.32
C GLY A 3 -15.68 -27.84 19.75
N LEU A 4 -14.75 -27.45 18.87
CA LEU A 4 -13.79 -26.35 19.13
C LEU A 4 -12.87 -26.26 17.91
N LEU A 5 -13.28 -25.45 16.93
CA LEU A 5 -12.34 -24.96 15.92
C LEU A 5 -11.40 -23.98 16.63
N PRO A 6 -10.07 -24.16 16.55
CA PRO A 6 -9.15 -23.22 17.13
C PRO A 6 -9.29 -21.88 16.40
N SER A 7 -9.76 -20.87 17.12
CA SER A 7 -9.66 -19.46 16.77
C SER A 7 -8.18 -19.11 16.64
N LEU A 8 -7.64 -19.23 15.43
CA LEU A 8 -6.39 -18.58 15.08
C LEU A 8 -6.72 -17.12 14.77
N CYS A 9 -6.82 -16.33 15.84
CA CYS A 9 -6.58 -14.89 15.78
C CYS A 9 -5.28 -14.68 15.00
N TRP A 10 -5.40 -14.28 13.74
CA TRP A 10 -4.28 -13.63 13.07
C TRP A 10 -4.05 -12.33 13.84
N ALA A 11 -3.08 -12.39 14.76
CA ALA A 11 -2.44 -11.20 15.26
C ALA A 11 -2.10 -10.36 14.03
N ALA A 12 -2.64 -9.13 13.99
CA ALA A 12 -2.29 -8.13 13.00
C ALA A 12 -0.81 -7.79 13.19
N ASN A 13 0.07 -8.68 12.70
CA ASN A 13 1.49 -8.57 12.86
C ASN A 13 1.92 -7.25 12.20
N ASN A 14 2.81 -6.51 12.86
CA ASN A 14 3.29 -5.20 12.38
C ASN A 14 4.11 -5.29 11.08
N THR A 15 4.20 -6.48 10.49
CA THR A 15 4.89 -6.75 9.22
C THR A 15 4.07 -6.19 8.06
N TRP A 16 4.62 -5.17 7.42
CA TRP A 16 4.23 -4.74 6.08
C TRP A 16 4.52 -5.86 5.07
N GLN A 17 3.83 -5.87 3.93
CA GLN A 17 3.80 -7.02 2.99
C GLN A 17 5.11 -7.28 2.25
N TYR A 18 6.12 -6.43 2.43
CA TYR A 18 7.45 -6.61 1.86
C TYR A 18 8.51 -6.44 2.95
N THR A 19 9.74 -6.86 2.63
CA THR A 19 10.91 -6.65 3.50
C THR A 19 11.80 -5.61 2.83
N ILE A 20 12.19 -4.57 3.58
CA ILE A 20 13.12 -3.56 3.09
C ILE A 20 14.46 -4.22 2.73
N GLY A 21 15.01 -3.86 1.57
CA GLY A 21 16.27 -4.38 1.04
C GLY A 21 16.17 -5.77 0.41
N GLN A 22 14.99 -6.41 0.40
CA GLN A 22 14.80 -7.69 -0.28
C GLN A 22 14.11 -7.51 -1.64
N MET A 23 14.67 -8.12 -2.67
CA MET A 23 14.09 -8.14 -4.00
C MET A 23 12.72 -8.84 -3.97
N VAL A 24 11.74 -8.19 -4.61
CA VAL A 24 10.41 -8.71 -4.88
C VAL A 24 10.33 -8.95 -6.38
N GLU A 25 9.98 -10.16 -6.80
CA GLU A 25 9.93 -10.49 -8.23
C GLU A 25 8.53 -10.36 -8.82
N LYS A 26 8.44 -9.69 -9.98
CA LYS A 26 7.28 -9.70 -10.90
C LYS A 26 5.93 -9.49 -10.21
N GLN A 27 5.86 -8.52 -9.30
CA GLN A 27 4.62 -8.21 -8.60
C GLN A 27 3.85 -7.13 -9.35
N GLN A 28 2.53 -7.32 -9.49
CA GLN A 28 1.64 -6.25 -9.94
C GLN A 28 1.47 -5.22 -8.82
N VAL A 29 1.84 -3.98 -9.09
CA VAL A 29 1.85 -2.89 -8.11
C VAL A 29 1.39 -1.58 -8.73
N THR A 30 0.92 -0.65 -7.90
CA THR A 30 0.69 0.74 -8.30
C THR A 30 1.92 1.57 -7.94
N VAL A 31 2.60 2.08 -8.96
CA VAL A 31 3.78 2.95 -8.79
C VAL A 31 3.48 4.34 -9.33
N CYS A 32 4.07 5.34 -8.68
CA CYS A 32 3.97 6.74 -9.03
C CYS A 32 5.36 7.31 -9.33
N GLN A 33 5.43 8.29 -10.23
CA GLN A 33 6.70 8.88 -10.67
C GLN A 33 7.29 9.89 -9.68
N SER A 34 6.45 10.51 -8.86
CA SER A 34 6.87 11.56 -7.93
C SER A 34 6.32 11.32 -6.53
N ARG A 35 7.00 11.89 -5.53
CA ARG A 35 6.49 11.97 -4.16
C ARG A 35 5.40 13.05 -4.03
N GLY A 36 5.33 14.02 -4.95
CA GLY A 36 4.35 15.11 -4.89
C GLY A 36 2.89 14.65 -5.02
N ILE A 37 2.65 13.52 -5.70
CA ILE A 37 1.30 12.96 -5.85
C ILE A 37 0.76 12.30 -4.56
N VAL A 38 1.63 12.08 -3.57
CA VAL A 38 1.31 11.39 -2.33
C VAL A 38 0.21 12.10 -1.54
N GLU A 39 0.27 13.43 -1.47
CA GLU A 39 -0.74 14.26 -0.81
C GLU A 39 -2.10 14.14 -1.50
N THR A 40 -2.14 14.23 -2.83
CA THR A 40 -3.37 14.04 -3.62
C THR A 40 -4.02 12.67 -3.36
N ILE A 41 -3.21 11.61 -3.26
CA ILE A 41 -3.70 10.26 -2.96
C ILE A 41 -4.25 10.17 -1.55
N ALA A 42 -3.54 10.75 -0.57
CA ALA A 42 -3.97 10.79 0.81
C ALA A 42 -5.30 11.54 0.95
N ASP A 43 -5.42 12.72 0.32
CA ASP A 43 -6.64 13.54 0.31
C ASP A 43 -7.81 12.82 -0.37
N THR A 44 -7.55 12.14 -1.49
CA THR A 44 -8.56 11.32 -2.17
C THR A 44 -9.06 10.21 -1.26
N PHE A 45 -8.15 9.53 -0.56
CA PHE A 45 -8.53 8.49 0.40
C PHE A 45 -9.32 9.04 1.58
N GLN A 46 -8.95 10.21 2.12
CA GLN A 46 -9.66 10.84 3.23
C GLN A 46 -11.06 11.30 2.82
N SER A 47 -11.21 11.93 1.66
CA SER A 47 -12.47 12.49 1.19
C SER A 47 -13.43 11.45 0.61
N GLN A 48 -12.91 10.44 -0.09
CA GLN A 48 -13.73 9.48 -0.86
C GLN A 48 -13.68 8.04 -0.32
N GLY A 49 -12.89 7.79 0.73
CA GLY A 49 -12.68 6.48 1.32
C GLY A 49 -11.68 5.60 0.54
N PRO A 50 -11.41 4.38 1.06
CA PRO A 50 -10.51 3.42 0.47
C PRO A 50 -11.05 2.92 -0.85
N ARG A 51 -10.19 2.89 -1.87
CA ARG A 51 -10.54 2.33 -3.17
C ARG A 51 -9.41 1.44 -3.66
N ALA A 52 -9.77 0.46 -4.49
CA ALA A 52 -8.79 -0.38 -5.14
C ALA A 52 -7.85 0.46 -6.01
N GLY A 53 -6.61 0.00 -6.20
CA GLY A 53 -5.56 0.77 -6.88
C GLY A 53 -5.96 1.32 -8.25
N TYR A 54 -6.83 0.62 -9.00
CA TYR A 54 -7.35 1.09 -10.30
C TYR A 54 -8.27 2.31 -10.19
N ALA A 55 -9.01 2.46 -9.09
CA ALA A 55 -9.93 3.58 -8.88
C ALA A 55 -9.19 4.86 -8.44
N LEU A 56 -7.92 4.73 -8.02
CA LEU A 56 -7.02 5.85 -7.75
C LEU A 56 -6.44 6.43 -9.04
N LEU A 57 -6.20 5.59 -10.06
CA LEU A 57 -5.53 5.99 -11.30
C LEU A 57 -6.26 7.10 -12.08
N SER A 58 -7.59 7.18 -12.00
CA SER A 58 -8.36 8.23 -12.68
C SER A 58 -8.12 9.64 -12.10
N GLN A 59 -7.60 9.73 -10.88
CA GLN A 59 -7.32 10.98 -10.17
C GLN A 59 -5.81 11.26 -10.05
N THR A 60 -4.98 10.30 -10.44
CA THR A 60 -3.51 10.37 -10.32
C THR A 60 -2.84 9.89 -11.61
N PRO A 61 -2.79 10.72 -12.67
CA PRO A 61 -2.26 10.32 -13.97
C PRO A 61 -0.76 9.98 -13.94
N GLU A 62 -0.03 10.46 -12.92
CA GLU A 62 1.38 10.13 -12.66
C GLU A 62 1.59 8.73 -12.05
N CYS A 63 0.49 8.06 -11.68
CA CYS A 63 0.52 6.70 -11.15
C CYS A 63 0.03 5.72 -12.20
N ARG A 64 0.56 4.50 -12.14
CA ARG A 64 0.25 3.43 -13.09
C ARG A 64 0.36 2.08 -12.41
N ILE A 65 -0.47 1.14 -12.84
CA ILE A 65 -0.32 -0.25 -12.45
C ILE A 65 0.70 -0.89 -13.40
N GLN A 66 1.73 -1.51 -12.82
CA GLN A 66 2.79 -2.20 -13.57
C GLN A 66 3.14 -3.51 -12.88
N VAL A 67 3.55 -4.50 -13.67
CA VAL A 67 4.20 -5.71 -13.15
C VAL A 67 5.71 -5.44 -13.20
N LEU A 68 6.36 -5.42 -12.04
CA LEU A 68 7.78 -5.14 -11.97
C LEU A 68 8.47 -5.94 -10.87
N SER A 69 9.77 -6.17 -11.06
CA SER A 69 10.66 -6.63 -9.99
C SER A 69 11.31 -5.42 -9.35
N PHE A 70 11.37 -5.37 -8.03
CA PHE A 70 11.89 -4.22 -7.30
C PHE A 70 12.47 -4.58 -5.94
N THR A 71 13.39 -3.75 -5.47
CA THR A 71 13.86 -3.74 -4.10
C THR A 71 13.22 -2.55 -3.38
N PRO A 72 12.47 -2.76 -2.29
CA PRO A 72 12.00 -1.67 -1.48
C PRO A 72 13.13 -1.07 -0.63
N ASN A 73 13.31 0.24 -0.68
CA ASN A 73 14.42 0.93 -0.03
C ASN A 73 14.04 1.47 1.34
N ARG A 74 12.92 2.18 1.43
CA ARG A 74 12.40 2.77 2.68
C ARG A 74 10.94 3.16 2.54
N ILE A 75 10.24 3.21 3.68
CA ILE A 75 8.93 3.85 3.76
C ILE A 75 9.19 5.37 3.71
N ALA A 76 8.82 6.00 2.59
CA ALA A 76 8.95 7.44 2.41
C ALA A 76 7.91 8.18 3.25
N GLU A 77 6.65 7.72 3.20
CA GLU A 77 5.53 8.32 3.93
C GLU A 77 4.49 7.29 4.39
N LYS A 78 3.74 7.67 5.42
CA LYS A 78 2.67 6.87 6.01
C LYS A 78 1.52 7.77 6.46
N PHE A 79 0.31 7.44 6.03
CA PHE A 79 -0.91 8.15 6.43
C PHE A 79 -1.90 7.20 7.07
N SER A 80 -2.55 7.65 8.13
CA SER A 80 -3.70 6.96 8.71
C SER A 80 -4.96 7.61 8.18
N VAL A 81 -5.88 6.80 7.66
CA VAL A 81 -7.17 7.23 7.15
C VAL A 81 -8.27 6.48 7.88
N GLN A 82 -9.22 7.21 8.45
CA GLN A 82 -10.38 6.65 9.12
C GLN A 82 -11.61 6.84 8.26
N THR A 83 -12.34 5.76 8.00
CA THR A 83 -13.68 5.81 7.40
C THR A 83 -14.73 5.54 8.48
N LYS A 84 -16.01 5.64 8.10
CA LYS A 84 -17.13 5.32 8.99
C LYS A 84 -17.09 3.90 9.55
N SER A 85 -16.50 2.93 8.83
CA SER A 85 -16.55 1.51 9.18
C SER A 85 -15.17 0.83 9.29
N SER A 86 -14.10 1.49 8.87
CA SER A 86 -12.78 0.88 8.76
C SER A 86 -11.68 1.92 8.94
N ALA A 87 -10.53 1.49 9.47
CA ALA A 87 -9.31 2.28 9.49
C ALA A 87 -8.34 1.72 8.45
N TYR A 88 -7.55 2.57 7.82
CA TYR A 88 -6.51 2.18 6.88
C TYR A 88 -5.21 2.91 7.17
N THR A 89 -4.12 2.24 6.86
CA THR A 89 -2.83 2.88 6.71
C THR A 89 -2.44 2.85 5.25
N ILE A 90 -2.12 4.03 4.71
CA ILE A 90 -1.53 4.20 3.39
C ILE A 90 -0.02 4.27 3.57
N HIS A 91 0.71 3.53 2.75
CA HIS A 91 2.16 3.56 2.71
C HIS A 91 2.63 3.99 1.33
N PHE A 92 3.61 4.88 1.32
CA PHE A 92 4.41 5.21 0.16
C PHE A 92 5.82 4.75 0.39
N ILE A 93 6.28 3.86 -0.47
CA ILE A 93 7.60 3.23 -0.36
C ILE A 93 8.43 3.64 -1.55
N GLU A 94 9.62 4.15 -1.28
CA GLU A 94 10.62 4.35 -2.31
C GLU A 94 11.18 2.97 -2.69
N ILE A 95 11.08 2.62 -3.96
CA ILE A 95 11.57 1.35 -4.50
C ILE A 95 12.57 1.62 -5.61
N THR A 96 13.54 0.73 -5.75
CA THR A 96 14.40 0.64 -6.94
C THR A 96 13.90 -0.51 -7.80
N ALA A 97 13.46 -0.23 -9.01
CA ALA A 97 13.10 -1.26 -9.98
C ALA A 97 14.35 -1.99 -10.51
N ALA A 98 14.15 -3.14 -11.16
CA ALA A 98 15.25 -3.94 -11.70
C ALA A 98 16.06 -3.25 -12.82
N ASP A 99 15.54 -2.17 -13.40
CA ASP A 99 16.23 -1.30 -14.37
C ASP A 99 16.91 -0.09 -13.71
N ASP A 100 17.11 -0.14 -12.38
CA ASP A 100 17.68 0.92 -11.53
C ASP A 100 16.87 2.22 -11.48
N THR A 101 15.64 2.23 -11.99
CA THR A 101 14.76 3.40 -11.86
C THR A 101 14.13 3.49 -10.47
N ILE A 102 14.00 4.72 -9.96
CA ILE A 102 13.34 4.98 -8.68
C ILE A 102 11.84 5.23 -8.90
N HIS A 103 11.02 4.55 -8.11
CA HIS A 103 9.57 4.71 -8.11
C HIS A 103 9.04 4.86 -6.69
N PHE A 104 7.82 5.39 -6.58
CA PHE A 104 7.07 5.40 -5.33
C PHE A 104 5.94 4.39 -5.41
N LEU A 105 6.09 3.28 -4.69
CA LEU A 105 5.08 2.25 -4.53
C LEU A 105 3.99 2.72 -3.57
N PHE A 106 2.75 2.68 -4.04
CA PHE A 106 1.56 2.88 -3.22
C PHE A 106 1.00 1.54 -2.74
N THR A 107 0.76 1.42 -1.44
CA THR A 107 0.02 0.28 -0.87
C THR A 107 -0.84 0.71 0.31
N THR A 108 -1.90 -0.05 0.59
CA THR A 108 -2.83 0.22 1.69
C THR A 108 -3.04 -1.02 2.53
N ARG A 109 -3.26 -0.82 3.83
CA ARG A 109 -3.54 -1.87 4.79
C ARG A 109 -4.76 -1.50 5.60
N ALA A 110 -5.72 -2.41 5.72
CA ALA A 110 -6.78 -2.28 6.72
C ALA A 110 -6.19 -2.43 8.13
N VAL A 111 -6.52 -1.49 9.01
CA VAL A 111 -6.25 -1.54 10.43
C VAL A 111 -7.56 -2.02 11.08
N ALA A 112 -7.50 -3.10 11.85
CA ALA A 112 -8.68 -3.60 12.57
C ALA A 112 -9.28 -2.45 13.37
N ALA A 113 -10.58 -2.18 13.17
CA ALA A 113 -11.31 -1.25 14.02
C ALA A 113 -11.20 -1.77 15.45
N ARG A 114 -10.67 -0.93 16.35
CA ARG A 114 -10.69 -1.21 17.79
C ARG A 114 -12.08 -0.95 18.33
#